data_AF-A0AAD9VE47-F1
#
_entry.id   AF-A0AAD9VE47-F1
#
_cell.length_a   1.000
_cell.length_b   1.000
_cell.length_c   1.000
_cell.angle_alpha   90.00
_cell.angle_beta   90.00
_cell.angle_gamma   90.00
#
_symmetry.space_group_name_H-M   'P 1'
#
loop_
_entity.id
_entity.type
_entity.pdbx_description
1 polymer ?
#
loop_
_entity_poly.entity_id
_entity_poly.type
_entity_poly.pdbx_seq_one_letter_code
_entity_poly.pdbx_strand_id
1 'polypeptide(L)'
;MASSTSRETIEEPTVKHEQVEVAKHPFCEPWEDSDLIFVVEEEKFHVHRQIMSIHSPVFKAMLNSVGFKEATATEIPLPGKKANEFLDFLELLYMKKIDEVQLNQVEHLLKLADEYQAGGIEDVCVKMLKSEPKSKGNAVKILYLATSTATARDDQRLFQVRGECYELIKDMELTEAQRSESYNDMEKNTLARVLMKRNQRLETFVKDIYPQFMGLVECCLYYYFEEHSEISLCPQHFSNGKTRENLLRRMKNCSVCRRMIKQMVLNLKVSQAELSDGRFADKSSVTSHSFEYGVNQVEHLLKLADEYQAGGVVDVCVKILKSEPKSRDNAVKILHLASSTATARADERLFEVREQCYELMKDMELTESYENGKSLEKEIWERVLVKRIQRLETFVREIYPQFVDFVEFSLSESLRDKTIISPCPRHFSNGKAIEHLLKRMKDCPGCWQMIKQLIFNLKKSKQSQQSFQSFGASAGNLFGACSVSAFESDPLEDEKTMMVILDFEKIMRV
;
A
#
# COMPACT_ATOMS: atom_id res chain seq x y z
N MET A 1 2.91 -6.35 85.29
CA MET A 1 3.14 -7.61 84.53
C MET A 1 1.83 -8.36 84.54
N ALA A 2 1.11 -8.70 83.48
CA ALA A 2 1.12 -8.51 82.03
C ALA A 2 -0.36 -8.76 81.60
N SER A 3 -1.06 -7.85 80.92
CA SER A 3 -1.31 -7.80 79.47
C SER A 3 -1.74 -9.12 78.80
N SER A 4 -2.98 -9.17 78.29
CA SER A 4 -3.37 -9.79 77.00
C SER A 4 -4.86 -9.49 76.71
N THR A 5 -5.19 -8.39 76.04
CA THR A 5 -5.58 -8.27 74.60
C THR A 5 -6.70 -9.21 74.14
N SER A 6 -7.94 -8.72 74.22
CA SER A 6 -9.11 -9.16 73.46
C SER A 6 -9.04 -8.61 72.03
N ARG A 7 -9.17 -9.50 71.03
CA ARG A 7 -9.24 -9.18 69.60
C ARG A 7 -10.71 -9.15 69.20
N GLU A 8 -11.15 -8.03 68.66
CA GLU A 8 -12.45 -7.82 68.03
C GLU A 8 -12.57 -8.67 66.75
N THR A 9 -13.71 -9.35 66.60
CA THR A 9 -14.07 -10.06 65.37
C THR A 9 -14.91 -9.09 64.54
N ILE A 10 -14.39 -8.73 63.37
CA ILE A 10 -15.02 -7.83 62.39
C ILE A 10 -16.10 -8.65 61.66
N GLU A 11 -17.35 -8.18 61.70
CA GLU A 11 -18.44 -8.67 60.86
C GLU A 11 -18.17 -8.32 59.39
N GLU A 12 -18.14 -9.32 58.52
CA GLU A 12 -18.11 -9.12 57.06
C GLU A 12 -19.49 -8.58 56.59
N PRO A 13 -19.51 -7.49 55.80
CA PRO A 13 -20.75 -6.96 55.28
C PRO A 13 -21.26 -7.86 54.15
N THR A 14 -22.52 -8.27 54.27
CA THR A 14 -23.28 -8.92 53.22
C THR A 14 -23.35 -8.01 52.00
N VAL A 15 -22.63 -8.39 50.94
CA VAL A 15 -22.73 -7.75 49.62
C VAL A 15 -24.12 -8.05 49.08
N LYS A 16 -24.99 -7.03 49.10
CA LYS A 16 -26.21 -7.04 48.31
C LYS A 16 -25.78 -7.12 46.85
N HIS A 17 -26.11 -8.21 46.17
CA HIS A 17 -26.08 -8.26 44.72
C HIS A 17 -27.06 -7.20 44.21
N GLU A 18 -26.53 -6.03 43.90
CA GLU A 18 -27.23 -4.99 43.16
C GLU A 18 -27.44 -5.55 41.76
N GLN A 19 -28.64 -6.12 41.55
CA GLN A 19 -29.10 -6.54 40.23
C GLN A 19 -29.16 -5.28 39.38
N VAL A 20 -28.25 -5.18 38.42
CA VAL A 20 -28.36 -4.23 37.33
C VAL A 20 -29.64 -4.57 36.58
N GLU A 21 -30.69 -3.75 36.71
CA GLU A 21 -31.87 -3.84 35.86
C GLU A 21 -31.42 -3.63 34.41
N VAL A 22 -31.25 -4.73 33.67
CA VAL A 22 -31.06 -4.71 32.22
C VAL A 22 -32.32 -4.07 31.64
N ALA A 23 -32.18 -2.94 30.96
CA ALA A 23 -33.30 -2.27 30.31
C ALA A 23 -34.01 -3.28 29.38
N LYS A 24 -35.26 -3.61 29.72
CA LYS A 24 -36.06 -4.59 28.99
C LYS A 24 -36.30 -4.13 27.55
N HIS A 25 -35.87 -4.92 26.58
CA HIS A 25 -36.08 -4.64 25.16
C HIS A 25 -37.57 -4.82 24.77
N PRO A 26 -38.07 -4.16 23.71
CA PRO A 26 -39.50 -4.13 23.41
C PRO A 26 -40.13 -5.47 23.02
N PHE A 27 -39.33 -6.53 22.84
CA PHE A 27 -39.79 -7.87 22.45
C PHE A 27 -39.67 -8.89 23.59
N CYS A 28 -39.33 -8.47 24.82
CA CYS A 28 -39.04 -9.38 25.92
C CYS A 28 -40.31 -9.99 26.55
N GLU A 29 -41.45 -9.37 26.36
CA GLU A 29 -42.76 -9.84 26.82
C GLU A 29 -43.64 -10.18 25.60
N PRO A 30 -44.64 -11.07 25.74
CA PRO A 30 -45.60 -11.36 24.68
C PRO A 30 -46.30 -10.11 24.15
N TRP A 31 -46.37 -10.00 22.83
CA TRP A 31 -47.19 -9.02 22.15
C TRP A 31 -48.59 -9.58 21.89
N GLU A 32 -49.56 -8.69 21.68
CA GLU A 32 -50.87 -9.08 21.16
C GLU A 32 -50.70 -9.85 19.85
N ASP A 33 -51.26 -11.07 19.80
CA ASP A 33 -51.16 -12.02 18.69
C ASP A 33 -49.74 -12.52 18.33
N SER A 34 -48.73 -12.31 19.19
CA SER A 34 -47.43 -12.97 19.01
C SER A 34 -47.57 -14.50 19.12
N ASP A 35 -47.09 -15.21 18.11
CA ASP A 35 -47.28 -16.66 17.91
C ASP A 35 -45.96 -17.43 17.77
N LEU A 36 -44.83 -16.75 17.99
CA LEU A 36 -43.49 -17.33 17.95
C LEU A 36 -42.54 -16.64 18.93
N ILE A 37 -41.66 -17.43 19.53
CA ILE A 37 -40.56 -16.95 20.37
C ILE A 37 -39.25 -17.38 19.71
N PHE A 38 -38.38 -16.42 19.42
CA PHE A 38 -36.97 -16.72 19.16
C PHE A 38 -36.18 -16.64 20.46
N VAL A 39 -35.30 -17.62 20.67
CA VAL A 39 -34.35 -17.62 21.79
C VAL A 39 -32.96 -17.36 21.23
N VAL A 40 -32.39 -16.22 21.58
CA VAL A 40 -31.04 -15.82 21.16
C VAL A 40 -30.23 -15.62 22.43
N GLU A 41 -29.14 -16.38 22.56
CA GLU A 41 -28.38 -16.48 23.82
C GLU A 41 -29.31 -16.91 24.97
N GLU A 42 -29.57 -16.04 25.94
CA GLU A 42 -30.48 -16.28 27.06
C GLU A 42 -31.72 -15.38 27.01
N GLU A 43 -31.88 -14.61 25.94
CA GLU A 43 -32.98 -13.64 25.76
C GLU A 43 -34.10 -14.20 24.87
N LYS A 44 -35.35 -13.85 25.23
CA LYS A 44 -36.56 -14.25 24.52
C LYS A 44 -37.11 -13.09 23.71
N PHE A 45 -37.34 -13.34 22.42
CA PHE A 45 -37.91 -12.38 21.49
C PHE A 45 -39.29 -12.88 21.03
N HIS A 46 -40.35 -12.28 21.58
CA HIS A 46 -41.73 -12.52 21.17
C HIS A 46 -42.02 -11.82 19.85
N VAL A 47 -42.37 -12.59 18.82
CA VAL A 47 -42.54 -12.12 17.44
C VAL A 47 -43.74 -12.78 16.75
N HIS A 48 -44.05 -12.31 15.54
CA HIS A 48 -45.13 -12.82 14.69
C HIS A 48 -44.54 -13.60 13.51
N ARG A 49 -44.92 -14.86 13.34
CA ARG A 49 -44.52 -15.74 12.21
C ARG A 49 -44.79 -15.09 10.87
N GLN A 50 -45.93 -14.41 10.76
CA GLN A 50 -46.36 -13.74 9.54
C GLN A 50 -45.40 -12.61 9.16
N ILE A 51 -44.99 -11.77 10.11
CA ILE A 51 -44.05 -10.66 9.86
C ILE A 51 -42.69 -11.22 9.43
N MET A 52 -42.17 -12.22 10.15
CA MET A 52 -40.91 -12.87 9.77
C MET A 52 -40.98 -13.45 8.35
N SER A 53 -42.08 -14.12 8.01
CA SER A 53 -42.30 -14.72 6.69
C SER A 53 -42.48 -13.71 5.56
N ILE A 54 -43.04 -12.52 5.85
CA ILE A 54 -43.20 -11.43 4.87
C ILE A 54 -41.83 -10.87 4.48
N HIS A 55 -40.97 -10.66 5.46
CA HIS A 55 -39.71 -9.94 5.25
C HIS A 55 -38.51 -10.85 4.94
N SER A 56 -38.63 -12.16 5.15
CA SER A 56 -37.55 -13.12 4.93
C SER A 56 -38.07 -14.38 4.26
N PRO A 57 -37.62 -14.68 3.02
CA PRO A 57 -37.87 -15.96 2.37
C PRO A 57 -37.36 -17.16 3.18
N VAL A 58 -36.24 -16.98 3.90
CA VAL A 58 -35.65 -18.02 4.76
C VAL A 58 -36.56 -18.33 5.94
N PHE A 59 -37.03 -17.31 6.67
CA PHE A 59 -38.02 -17.54 7.73
C PHE A 59 -39.32 -18.08 7.19
N LYS A 60 -39.79 -17.61 6.03
CA LYS A 60 -40.99 -18.17 5.39
C LYS A 60 -40.84 -19.66 5.13
N ALA A 61 -39.69 -20.09 4.61
CA ALA A 61 -39.41 -21.50 4.37
C ALA A 61 -39.32 -22.27 5.70
N MET A 62 -38.56 -21.77 6.68
CA MET A 62 -38.37 -22.41 7.99
C MET A 62 -39.69 -22.58 8.76
N LEU A 63 -40.58 -21.60 8.72
CA LEU A 63 -41.78 -21.53 9.55
C LEU A 63 -43.02 -22.16 8.88
N ASN A 64 -43.05 -22.29 7.55
CA ASN A 64 -44.23 -22.76 6.83
C ASN A 64 -44.02 -24.03 5.99
N SER A 65 -42.77 -24.51 5.84
CA SER A 65 -42.52 -25.72 5.05
C SER A 65 -42.85 -26.99 5.82
N VAL A 66 -43.58 -27.89 5.16
CA VAL A 66 -43.91 -29.21 5.71
C VAL A 66 -42.63 -30.02 5.91
N GLY A 67 -42.46 -30.59 7.12
CA GLY A 67 -41.32 -31.45 7.46
C GLY A 67 -40.21 -30.77 8.28
N PHE A 68 -40.27 -29.45 8.47
CA PHE A 68 -39.38 -28.74 9.39
C PHE A 68 -39.97 -28.74 10.81
N LYS A 69 -39.13 -28.98 11.83
CA LYS A 69 -39.57 -29.02 13.23
C LYS A 69 -40.01 -27.63 13.71
N GLU A 70 -39.37 -26.61 13.15
CA GLU A 70 -39.59 -25.19 13.34
C GLU A 70 -40.99 -24.75 12.88
N ALA A 71 -41.59 -25.45 11.92
CA ALA A 71 -42.91 -25.11 11.41
C ALA A 71 -44.01 -25.21 12.50
N THR A 72 -43.88 -26.16 13.42
CA THR A 72 -44.83 -26.39 14.52
C THR A 72 -44.32 -25.89 15.88
N ALA A 73 -43.08 -25.42 15.98
CA ALA A 73 -42.47 -25.03 17.25
C ALA A 73 -42.94 -23.64 17.72
N THR A 74 -43.34 -23.49 18.98
CA THR A 74 -43.66 -22.17 19.55
C THR A 74 -42.41 -21.38 19.97
N GLU A 75 -41.29 -22.08 20.17
CA GLU A 75 -40.01 -21.53 20.61
C GLU A 75 -38.89 -22.10 19.73
N ILE A 76 -38.09 -21.24 19.12
CA ILE A 76 -37.01 -21.60 18.19
C ILE A 76 -35.69 -20.98 18.68
N PRO A 77 -34.69 -21.80 19.05
CA PRO A 77 -33.37 -21.30 19.39
C PRO A 77 -32.60 -20.91 18.12
N LEU A 78 -31.90 -19.78 18.17
CA LEU A 78 -31.03 -19.28 17.10
C LEU A 78 -29.57 -19.23 17.61
N PRO A 79 -28.87 -20.38 17.68
CA PRO A 79 -27.52 -20.43 18.21
C PRO A 79 -26.54 -19.63 17.35
N GLY A 80 -25.57 -18.99 18.01
CA GLY A 80 -24.51 -18.22 17.34
C GLY A 80 -24.90 -16.80 16.91
N LYS A 81 -26.08 -16.31 17.31
CA LYS A 81 -26.49 -14.90 17.18
C LYS A 81 -26.32 -14.19 18.51
N LYS A 82 -26.06 -12.88 18.48
CA LYS A 82 -26.04 -12.02 19.67
C LYS A 82 -27.39 -11.34 19.84
N ALA A 83 -27.88 -11.25 21.08
CA ALA A 83 -29.21 -10.73 21.36
C ALA A 83 -29.37 -9.26 20.92
N ASN A 84 -28.35 -8.42 21.15
CA ASN A 84 -28.36 -7.00 20.75
C ASN A 84 -28.37 -6.81 19.22
N GLU A 85 -27.58 -7.58 18.48
CA GLU A 85 -27.53 -7.54 17.01
C GLU A 85 -28.85 -8.04 16.39
N PHE A 86 -29.47 -9.06 17.02
CA PHE A 86 -30.78 -9.56 16.59
C PHE A 86 -31.92 -8.60 16.93
N LEU A 87 -31.82 -7.87 18.04
CA LEU A 87 -32.76 -6.81 18.38
C LEU A 87 -32.77 -5.70 17.32
N ASP A 88 -31.60 -5.20 16.92
CA ASP A 88 -31.47 -4.19 15.85
C ASP A 88 -32.13 -4.67 14.55
N PHE A 89 -31.92 -5.95 14.19
CA PHE A 89 -32.54 -6.59 13.03
C PHE A 89 -34.06 -6.67 13.16
N LEU A 90 -34.59 -7.07 14.32
CA LEU A 90 -36.04 -7.13 14.56
C LEU A 90 -36.67 -5.74 14.55
N GLU A 91 -36.03 -4.72 15.12
CA GLU A 91 -36.56 -3.36 15.09
C GLU A 91 -36.80 -2.91 13.65
N LEU A 92 -35.86 -3.18 12.72
CA LEU A 92 -36.06 -2.87 11.30
C LEU A 92 -37.14 -3.71 10.62
N LEU A 93 -37.26 -5.01 10.93
CA LEU A 93 -38.33 -5.85 10.40
C LEU A 93 -39.72 -5.35 10.80
N TYR A 94 -39.85 -4.82 12.01
CA TYR A 94 -41.09 -4.21 12.50
C TYR A 94 -41.23 -2.73 12.11
N MET A 95 -40.39 -2.25 11.19
CA MET A 95 -40.36 -0.87 10.72
C MET A 95 -40.17 0.16 11.83
N LYS A 96 -39.54 -0.23 12.93
CA LYS A 96 -39.09 0.66 13.99
C LYS A 96 -37.70 1.18 13.64
N LYS A 97 -37.45 2.47 13.88
CA LYS A 97 -36.12 3.10 13.78
C LYS A 97 -35.42 2.97 12.41
N ILE A 98 -36.18 2.90 11.30
CA ILE A 98 -35.62 2.78 9.95
C ILE A 98 -34.65 3.93 9.61
N ASP A 99 -34.93 5.14 10.08
CA ASP A 99 -34.11 6.33 9.82
C ASP A 99 -33.03 6.59 10.88
N GLU A 100 -32.89 5.72 11.88
CA GLU A 100 -31.93 5.87 12.99
C GLU A 100 -30.75 4.87 12.92
N VAL A 101 -30.63 4.13 11.82
CA VAL A 101 -29.55 3.14 11.64
C VAL A 101 -28.19 3.80 11.62
N GLN A 102 -27.33 3.39 12.55
CA GLN A 102 -25.98 3.88 12.69
C GLN A 102 -24.96 3.02 11.94
N LEU A 103 -23.83 3.61 11.57
CA LEU A 103 -22.77 2.93 10.81
C LEU A 103 -22.21 1.69 11.50
N ASN A 104 -22.14 1.68 12.83
CA ASN A 104 -21.68 0.52 13.63
C ASN A 104 -22.68 -0.64 13.64
N GLN A 105 -23.96 -0.41 13.32
CA GLN A 105 -24.98 -1.45 13.27
C GLN A 105 -24.99 -2.16 11.91
N VAL A 106 -24.60 -1.45 10.84
CA VAL A 106 -24.72 -1.95 9.47
C VAL A 106 -23.96 -3.25 9.21
N GLU A 107 -22.88 -3.52 9.94
CA GLU A 107 -22.16 -4.78 9.78
C GLU A 107 -23.02 -6.00 10.10
N HIS A 108 -23.59 -6.05 11.31
CA HIS A 108 -24.38 -7.19 11.74
C HIS A 108 -25.74 -7.22 11.03
N LEU A 109 -26.31 -6.05 10.71
CA LEU A 109 -27.54 -5.96 9.92
C LEU A 109 -27.35 -6.55 8.51
N LEU A 110 -26.25 -6.23 7.82
CA LEU A 110 -25.93 -6.83 6.52
C LEU A 110 -25.74 -8.35 6.64
N LYS A 111 -25.02 -8.82 7.66
CA LYS A 111 -24.80 -10.26 7.90
C LYS A 111 -26.12 -11.01 8.12
N LEU A 112 -26.99 -10.50 8.99
CA LEU A 112 -28.30 -11.10 9.26
C LEU A 112 -29.23 -10.99 8.03
N ALA A 113 -29.16 -9.89 7.27
CA ALA A 113 -29.96 -9.72 6.07
C ALA A 113 -29.52 -10.65 4.93
N ASP A 114 -28.23 -10.89 4.74
CA ASP A 114 -27.69 -11.87 3.78
C ASP A 114 -28.10 -13.30 4.18
N GLU A 115 -27.97 -13.65 5.47
CA GLU A 115 -28.32 -14.98 5.98
C GLU A 115 -29.81 -15.30 5.89
N TYR A 116 -30.67 -14.36 6.31
CA TYR A 116 -32.12 -14.52 6.28
C TYR A 116 -32.76 -14.00 4.99
N GLN A 117 -31.97 -13.52 4.02
CA GLN A 117 -32.44 -12.93 2.76
C GLN A 117 -33.46 -11.80 2.98
N ALA A 118 -33.22 -10.95 3.97
CA ALA A 118 -34.09 -9.85 4.34
C ALA A 118 -33.79 -8.59 3.51
N GLY A 119 -34.17 -8.61 2.22
CA GLY A 119 -33.82 -7.54 1.27
C GLY A 119 -34.24 -6.13 1.67
N GLY A 120 -35.33 -5.98 2.44
CA GLY A 120 -35.74 -4.68 2.98
C GLY A 120 -34.72 -4.06 3.96
N ILE A 121 -34.01 -4.90 4.72
CA ILE A 121 -32.93 -4.44 5.60
C ILE A 121 -31.67 -4.11 4.79
N GLU A 122 -31.37 -4.91 3.76
CA GLU A 122 -30.28 -4.60 2.81
C GLU A 122 -30.48 -3.22 2.18
N ASP A 123 -31.71 -2.88 1.77
CA ASP A 123 -32.06 -1.58 1.20
C ASP A 123 -31.77 -0.42 2.16
N VAL A 124 -32.07 -0.59 3.45
CA VAL A 124 -31.79 0.40 4.49
C VAL A 124 -30.27 0.56 4.67
N CYS A 125 -29.53 -0.54 4.76
CA CYS A 125 -28.07 -0.51 4.85
C CYS A 125 -27.42 0.15 3.62
N VAL A 126 -27.91 -0.14 2.41
CA VAL A 126 -27.44 0.46 1.16
C VAL A 126 -27.73 1.96 1.14
N LYS A 127 -28.92 2.39 1.58
CA LYS A 127 -29.28 3.81 1.69
C LYS A 127 -28.32 4.54 2.65
N MET A 128 -28.10 3.99 3.84
CA MET A 128 -27.16 4.53 4.83
C MET A 128 -25.75 4.62 4.25
N LEU A 129 -25.23 3.53 3.68
CA LEU A 129 -23.90 3.49 3.07
C LEU A 129 -23.74 4.47 1.91
N LYS A 130 -24.82 4.87 1.22
CA LYS A 130 -24.77 5.93 0.20
C LYS A 130 -24.76 7.34 0.80
N SER A 131 -25.57 7.58 1.83
CA SER A 131 -25.70 8.90 2.46
C SER A 131 -24.51 9.29 3.33
N GLU A 132 -23.81 8.30 3.90
CA GLU A 132 -22.67 8.55 4.78
C GLU A 132 -21.57 9.33 4.04
N PRO A 133 -21.09 10.49 4.50
CA PRO A 133 -20.02 11.23 3.82
C PRO A 133 -18.72 10.43 3.79
N LYS A 134 -18.11 10.26 2.61
CA LYS A 134 -16.87 9.49 2.48
C LYS A 134 -15.66 10.39 2.73
N SER A 135 -14.81 9.97 3.65
CA SER A 135 -13.59 10.67 4.04
C SER A 135 -12.46 9.67 4.26
N LYS A 136 -11.24 10.15 4.45
CA LYS A 136 -10.13 9.24 4.76
C LYS A 136 -10.34 8.48 6.08
N GLY A 137 -11.02 9.07 7.05
CA GLY A 137 -11.25 8.44 8.36
C GLY A 137 -12.22 7.27 8.34
N ASN A 138 -13.18 7.23 7.41
CA ASN A 138 -14.21 6.19 7.36
C ASN A 138 -14.20 5.34 6.08
N ALA A 139 -13.38 5.67 5.07
CA ALA A 139 -13.38 4.93 3.81
C ALA A 139 -13.04 3.43 3.97
N VAL A 140 -12.13 3.06 4.89
CA VAL A 140 -11.81 1.64 5.15
C VAL A 140 -13.00 0.91 5.75
N LYS A 141 -13.68 1.51 6.74
CA LYS A 141 -14.89 0.94 7.35
C LYS A 141 -16.02 0.81 6.33
N ILE A 142 -16.29 1.85 5.55
CA ILE A 142 -17.35 1.85 4.53
C ILE A 142 -17.05 0.81 3.45
N LEU A 143 -15.80 0.68 2.99
CA LEU A 143 -15.42 -0.34 2.03
C LEU A 143 -15.60 -1.75 2.60
N TYR A 144 -15.20 -1.96 3.85
CA TYR A 144 -15.43 -3.21 4.56
C TYR A 144 -16.92 -3.56 4.58
N LEU A 145 -17.78 -2.64 5.03
CA LEU A 145 -19.23 -2.85 5.06
C LEU A 145 -19.81 -3.11 3.67
N ALA A 146 -19.39 -2.36 2.64
CA ALA A 146 -19.84 -2.54 1.27
C ALA A 146 -19.31 -3.83 0.58
N THR A 147 -18.54 -4.64 1.30
CA THR A 147 -17.99 -5.93 0.85
C THR A 147 -18.08 -7.04 1.90
N SER A 148 -18.80 -6.82 3.01
CA SER A 148 -18.81 -7.74 4.16
C SER A 148 -19.62 -9.01 3.92
N THR A 149 -20.60 -8.96 3.01
CA THR A 149 -21.43 -10.09 2.59
C THR A 149 -21.38 -10.30 1.09
N ALA A 150 -21.83 -11.47 0.62
CA ALA A 150 -21.91 -11.74 -0.81
C ALA A 150 -22.91 -10.79 -1.49
N THR A 151 -24.10 -10.60 -0.89
CA THR A 151 -25.09 -9.66 -1.40
C THR A 151 -24.56 -8.24 -1.48
N ALA A 152 -23.95 -7.72 -0.41
CA ALA A 152 -23.39 -6.36 -0.41
C ALA A 152 -22.30 -6.19 -1.48
N ARG A 153 -21.40 -7.17 -1.63
CA ARG A 153 -20.31 -7.14 -2.61
C ARG A 153 -20.80 -7.14 -4.05
N ASP A 154 -21.86 -7.89 -4.33
CA ASP A 154 -22.39 -8.04 -5.70
C ASP A 154 -23.50 -7.02 -6.00
N ASP A 155 -23.98 -6.27 -4.99
CA ASP A 155 -24.96 -5.20 -5.17
C ASP A 155 -24.36 -4.06 -6.02
N GLN A 156 -24.92 -3.87 -7.21
CA GLN A 156 -24.52 -2.83 -8.16
C GLN A 156 -24.77 -1.42 -7.61
N ARG A 157 -25.74 -1.25 -6.71
CA ARG A 157 -26.06 0.03 -6.07
C ARG A 157 -24.91 0.52 -5.20
N LEU A 158 -24.06 -0.37 -4.70
CA LEU A 158 -22.86 -0.04 -3.91
C LEU A 158 -21.59 0.14 -4.75
N PHE A 159 -21.66 0.01 -6.09
CA PHE A 159 -20.51 0.16 -6.97
C PHE A 159 -19.80 1.51 -6.78
N GLN A 160 -20.56 2.61 -6.78
CA GLN A 160 -20.01 3.95 -6.61
C GLN A 160 -19.38 4.14 -5.21
N VAL A 161 -20.07 3.65 -4.17
CA VAL A 161 -19.56 3.70 -2.77
C VAL A 161 -18.21 3.00 -2.67
N ARG A 162 -18.09 1.78 -3.21
CA ARG A 162 -16.81 1.06 -3.25
C ARG A 162 -15.75 1.83 -4.05
N GLY A 163 -16.13 2.40 -5.20
CA GLY A 163 -15.25 3.19 -6.05
C GLY A 163 -14.63 4.39 -5.33
N GLU A 164 -15.46 5.20 -4.67
CA GLU A 164 -15.03 6.36 -3.89
C GLU A 164 -14.12 5.96 -2.73
N CYS A 165 -14.44 4.88 -2.02
CA CYS A 165 -13.57 4.37 -0.97
C CYS A 165 -12.22 3.89 -1.52
N TYR A 166 -12.19 3.18 -2.65
CA TYR A 166 -10.92 2.78 -3.27
C TYR A 166 -10.05 3.97 -3.65
N GLU A 167 -10.63 5.04 -4.18
CA GLU A 167 -9.90 6.25 -4.54
C GLU A 167 -9.35 6.96 -3.30
N LEU A 168 -10.12 7.08 -2.23
CA LEU A 168 -9.65 7.65 -0.97
C LEU A 168 -8.50 6.84 -0.35
N ILE A 169 -8.63 5.51 -0.30
CA ILE A 169 -7.65 4.63 0.36
C ILE A 169 -6.35 4.56 -0.45
N LYS A 170 -6.43 4.65 -1.78
CA LYS A 170 -5.26 4.73 -2.67
C LYS A 170 -4.32 5.89 -2.29
N ASP A 171 -4.86 6.97 -1.72
CA ASP A 171 -4.13 8.20 -1.39
C ASP A 171 -3.86 8.43 0.11
N MET A 172 -4.24 7.49 0.98
CA MET A 172 -3.87 7.51 2.41
C MET A 172 -2.37 7.23 2.59
N GLU A 173 -1.83 7.32 3.81
CA GLU A 173 -0.62 6.56 4.18
C GLU A 173 -0.98 5.12 4.57
N LEU A 174 -0.06 4.15 4.47
CA LEU A 174 -0.36 2.77 4.86
C LEU A 174 -0.76 2.70 6.35
N THR A 175 -0.02 3.42 7.20
CA THR A 175 -0.31 3.49 8.63
C THR A 175 -1.67 4.12 8.91
N GLU A 176 -2.11 5.08 8.08
CA GLU A 176 -3.43 5.70 8.18
C GLU A 176 -4.55 4.71 7.85
N ALA A 177 -4.40 3.92 6.79
CA ALA A 177 -5.37 2.88 6.46
C ALA A 177 -5.44 1.78 7.53
N GLN A 178 -4.29 1.39 8.09
CA GLN A 178 -4.17 0.35 9.13
C GLN A 178 -4.73 0.76 10.50
N ARG A 179 -4.98 2.05 10.75
CA ARG A 179 -5.62 2.52 11.99
C ARG A 179 -7.08 2.10 12.09
N SER A 180 -7.73 1.80 10.98
CA SER A 180 -9.11 1.33 11.00
C SER A 180 -9.16 -0.10 11.55
N GLU A 181 -10.00 -0.32 12.55
CA GLU A 181 -10.28 -1.66 13.10
C GLU A 181 -10.65 -2.68 11.99
N SER A 182 -11.43 -2.24 11.00
CA SER A 182 -11.94 -3.08 9.91
C SER A 182 -10.92 -3.35 8.81
N TYR A 183 -9.69 -2.85 8.95
CA TYR A 183 -8.61 -3.18 8.01
C TYR A 183 -8.29 -4.67 8.04
N ASN A 184 -8.20 -5.26 9.24
CA ASN A 184 -7.84 -6.66 9.41
C ASN A 184 -9.01 -7.62 9.10
N ASP A 185 -10.24 -7.13 9.25
CA ASP A 185 -11.46 -7.92 9.03
C ASP A 185 -11.85 -7.97 7.54
N MET A 186 -11.19 -7.19 6.70
CA MET A 186 -11.52 -7.08 5.28
C MET A 186 -11.31 -8.40 4.52
N GLU A 187 -12.26 -8.70 3.63
CA GLU A 187 -12.20 -9.87 2.78
C GLU A 187 -10.90 -9.88 1.95
N LYS A 188 -10.31 -11.07 1.79
CA LYS A 188 -9.03 -11.31 1.11
C LYS A 188 -8.89 -10.53 -0.21
N ASN A 189 -9.88 -10.68 -1.09
CA ASN A 189 -9.80 -10.11 -2.42
C ASN A 189 -9.93 -8.58 -2.39
N THR A 190 -10.73 -8.05 -1.45
CA THR A 190 -10.92 -6.61 -1.26
C THR A 190 -9.63 -5.98 -0.73
N LEU A 191 -9.02 -6.55 0.31
CA LEU A 191 -7.77 -6.04 0.89
C LEU A 191 -6.60 -6.14 -0.10
N ALA A 192 -6.46 -7.28 -0.79
CA ALA A 192 -5.47 -7.45 -1.85
C ALA A 192 -5.64 -6.41 -2.95
N ARG A 193 -6.88 -6.11 -3.38
CA ARG A 193 -7.16 -5.07 -4.38
C ARG A 193 -6.77 -3.68 -3.89
N VAL A 194 -7.05 -3.34 -2.64
CA VAL A 194 -6.61 -2.07 -2.02
C VAL A 194 -5.08 -1.95 -2.10
N LEU A 195 -4.37 -2.96 -1.59
CA LEU A 195 -2.92 -2.98 -1.54
C LEU A 195 -2.26 -2.97 -2.92
N MET A 196 -2.83 -3.69 -3.89
CA MET A 196 -2.36 -3.69 -5.27
C MET A 196 -2.51 -2.31 -5.93
N LYS A 197 -3.69 -1.69 -5.86
CA LYS A 197 -3.92 -0.36 -6.44
C LYS A 197 -2.96 0.68 -5.86
N ARG A 198 -2.68 0.58 -4.56
CA ARG A 198 -1.73 1.44 -3.86
C ARG A 198 -0.29 1.23 -4.36
N ASN A 199 0.16 -0.02 -4.50
CA ASN A 199 1.47 -0.34 -5.08
C ASN A 199 1.60 0.20 -6.52
N GLN A 200 0.58 -0.01 -7.36
CA GLN A 200 0.56 0.51 -8.74
C GLN A 200 0.74 2.03 -8.78
N ARG A 201 0.02 2.76 -7.92
CA ARG A 201 0.14 4.21 -7.81
C ARG A 201 1.54 4.64 -7.40
N LEU A 202 2.09 4.06 -6.32
CA LEU A 202 3.43 4.39 -5.83
C LEU A 202 4.53 4.05 -6.84
N GLU A 203 4.41 2.94 -7.57
CA GLU A 203 5.34 2.59 -8.64
C GLU A 203 5.26 3.54 -9.82
N THR A 204 4.04 3.90 -10.23
CA THR A 204 3.83 4.89 -11.30
C THR A 204 4.44 6.23 -10.90
N PHE A 205 4.23 6.65 -9.64
CA PHE A 205 4.86 7.84 -9.07
C PHE A 205 6.38 7.83 -9.20
N VAL A 206 7.02 6.75 -8.74
CA VAL A 206 8.49 6.63 -8.80
C VAL A 206 8.98 6.58 -10.25
N LYS A 207 8.30 5.82 -11.13
CA LYS A 207 8.62 5.75 -12.57
C LYS A 207 8.52 7.12 -13.25
N ASP A 208 7.55 7.95 -12.86
CA ASP A 208 7.35 9.28 -13.42
C ASP A 208 8.33 10.34 -12.87
N ILE A 209 8.70 10.28 -11.58
CA ILE A 209 9.58 11.28 -10.95
C ILE A 209 11.05 10.98 -11.17
N TYR A 210 11.45 9.71 -11.17
CA TYR A 210 12.87 9.33 -11.20
C TYR A 210 13.64 9.93 -12.40
N PRO A 211 13.14 9.85 -13.66
CA PRO A 211 13.84 10.46 -14.79
C PRO A 211 13.98 11.98 -14.66
N GLN A 212 13.01 12.64 -14.03
CA GLN A 212 13.00 14.09 -13.85
C GLN A 212 14.02 14.52 -12.80
N PHE A 213 14.10 13.80 -11.68
CA PHE A 213 15.16 13.96 -10.68
C PHE A 213 16.54 13.78 -11.32
N MET A 214 16.74 12.69 -12.06
CA MET A 214 18.01 12.38 -12.71
C MET A 214 18.39 13.42 -13.77
N GLY A 215 17.42 13.92 -14.54
CA GLY A 215 17.63 15.00 -15.50
C GLY A 215 18.08 16.29 -14.84
N LEU A 216 17.48 16.66 -13.71
CA LEU A 216 17.89 17.83 -12.94
C LEU A 216 19.32 17.65 -12.39
N VAL A 217 19.66 16.46 -11.89
CA VAL A 217 21.02 16.16 -11.41
C VAL A 217 22.03 16.32 -12.54
N GLU A 218 21.77 15.76 -13.72
CA GLU A 218 22.64 15.91 -14.89
C GLU A 218 22.79 17.37 -15.33
N CYS A 219 21.73 18.18 -15.27
CA CYS A 219 21.82 19.61 -15.55
C CYS A 219 22.76 20.33 -14.57
N CYS A 220 22.66 20.06 -13.27
CA CYS A 220 23.55 20.70 -12.29
C CYS A 220 25.00 20.22 -12.41
N LEU A 221 25.21 18.95 -12.74
CA LEU A 221 26.55 18.43 -13.05
C LEU A 221 27.17 19.21 -14.22
N TYR A 222 26.39 19.47 -15.27
CA TYR A 222 26.84 20.24 -16.42
C TYR A 222 27.29 21.66 -16.02
N TYR A 223 26.43 22.41 -15.33
CA TYR A 223 26.76 23.78 -14.91
C TYR A 223 27.96 23.83 -13.97
N TYR A 224 28.04 22.92 -13.00
CA TYR A 224 29.17 22.86 -12.07
C TYR A 224 30.50 22.67 -12.81
N PHE A 225 30.55 21.77 -13.80
CA PHE A 225 31.78 21.52 -14.55
C PHE A 225 32.10 22.61 -15.58
N GLU A 226 31.12 23.40 -16.04
CA GLU A 226 31.40 24.61 -16.83
C GLU A 226 32.09 25.69 -15.97
N GLU A 227 31.65 25.88 -14.73
CA GLU A 227 32.21 26.91 -13.84
C GLU A 227 33.53 26.47 -13.17
N HIS A 228 33.72 25.17 -12.95
CA HIS A 228 34.88 24.62 -12.24
C HIS A 228 35.76 23.73 -13.14
N SER A 229 36.65 24.38 -13.89
CA SER A 229 37.62 23.72 -14.78
C SER A 229 38.70 22.88 -14.06
N GLU A 230 38.76 22.94 -12.73
CA GLU A 230 39.74 22.23 -11.89
C GLU A 230 39.53 20.71 -11.87
N ILE A 231 38.31 20.23 -12.16
CA ILE A 231 38.00 18.80 -12.22
C ILE A 231 38.13 18.31 -13.66
N SER A 232 39.09 17.42 -13.92
CA SER A 232 39.25 16.79 -15.22
C SER A 232 38.04 15.92 -15.59
N LEU A 233 37.36 16.26 -16.69
CA LEU A 233 36.24 15.48 -17.23
C LEU A 233 36.67 14.09 -17.70
N CYS A 234 35.78 13.11 -17.62
CA CYS A 234 36.07 11.76 -18.09
C CYS A 234 36.19 11.75 -19.64
N PRO A 235 37.35 11.39 -20.21
CA PRO A 235 37.59 11.51 -21.65
C PRO A 235 36.78 10.51 -22.49
N GLN A 236 36.26 9.43 -21.87
CA GLN A 236 35.45 8.43 -22.55
C GLN A 236 33.97 8.82 -22.66
N HIS A 237 33.45 9.56 -21.67
CA HIS A 237 32.02 9.83 -21.55
C HIS A 237 31.66 11.30 -21.68
N PHE A 238 32.64 12.20 -21.66
CA PHE A 238 32.45 13.64 -21.88
C PHE A 238 33.14 14.06 -23.18
N SER A 239 32.40 14.75 -24.03
CA SER A 239 32.93 15.38 -25.24
C SER A 239 32.32 16.77 -25.35
N ASN A 240 33.16 17.81 -25.37
CA ASN A 240 32.73 19.22 -25.33
C ASN A 240 31.75 19.52 -24.18
N GLY A 241 32.06 19.05 -22.97
CA GLY A 241 31.21 19.24 -21.78
C GLY A 241 29.93 18.38 -21.73
N LYS A 242 29.61 17.64 -22.79
CA LYS A 242 28.35 16.86 -22.91
C LYS A 242 28.59 15.38 -22.68
N THR A 243 27.59 14.70 -22.10
CA THR A 243 27.59 13.25 -21.88
C THR A 243 26.69 12.53 -22.89
N ARG A 244 27.11 11.34 -23.34
CA ARG A 244 26.32 10.46 -24.22
C ARG A 244 25.68 9.27 -23.49
N GLU A 245 25.93 9.15 -22.19
CA GLU A 245 25.52 8.01 -21.38
C GLU A 245 24.98 8.48 -20.03
N ASN A 246 23.89 7.84 -19.57
CA ASN A 246 23.21 8.19 -18.32
C ASN A 246 24.14 8.07 -17.10
N LEU A 247 24.03 9.02 -16.16
CA LEU A 247 24.75 9.06 -14.89
C LEU A 247 24.81 7.72 -14.15
N LEU A 248 23.69 7.00 -14.04
CA LEU A 248 23.64 5.74 -13.30
C LEU A 248 24.56 4.68 -13.93
N ARG A 249 24.53 4.58 -15.26
CA ARG A 249 25.35 3.64 -16.03
C ARG A 249 26.83 4.03 -15.95
N ARG A 250 27.15 5.32 -16.02
CA ARG A 250 28.51 5.85 -15.81
C ARG A 250 29.02 5.55 -14.40
N MET A 251 28.18 5.76 -13.38
CA MET A 251 28.52 5.48 -11.98
C MET A 251 28.74 3.98 -11.74
N LYS A 252 27.98 3.10 -12.39
CA LYS A 252 28.15 1.65 -12.26
C LYS A 252 29.39 1.15 -13.01
N ASN A 253 29.62 1.62 -14.24
CA ASN A 253 30.55 0.98 -15.16
C ASN A 253 31.87 1.74 -15.37
N CYS A 254 31.96 3.02 -15.01
CA CYS A 254 33.17 3.83 -15.22
C CYS A 254 33.78 4.33 -13.90
N SER A 255 34.96 3.81 -13.57
CA SER A 255 35.73 4.23 -12.38
C SER A 255 36.19 5.70 -12.44
N VAL A 256 36.44 6.22 -13.66
CA VAL A 256 36.83 7.63 -13.87
C VAL A 256 35.65 8.57 -13.58
N CYS A 257 34.45 8.28 -14.10
CA CYS A 257 33.25 9.06 -13.78
C CYS A 257 32.94 9.02 -12.27
N ARG A 258 33.05 7.85 -11.62
CA ARG A 258 32.87 7.75 -10.16
C ARG A 258 33.83 8.66 -9.39
N ARG A 259 35.11 8.66 -9.75
CA ARG A 259 36.13 9.48 -9.08
C ARG A 259 35.91 10.97 -9.31
N MET A 260 35.55 11.36 -10.53
CA MET A 260 35.20 12.74 -10.90
C MET A 260 34.03 13.27 -10.06
N ILE A 261 32.94 12.50 -9.97
CA ILE A 261 31.76 12.88 -9.18
C ILE A 261 32.07 12.87 -7.68
N LYS A 262 32.86 11.91 -7.19
CA LYS A 262 33.33 11.94 -5.80
C LYS A 262 34.17 13.18 -5.50
N GLN A 263 35.05 13.60 -6.41
CA GLN A 263 35.84 14.82 -6.24
C GLN A 263 34.96 16.07 -6.23
N MET A 264 33.97 16.15 -7.12
CA MET A 264 32.96 17.22 -7.12
C MET A 264 32.19 17.28 -5.80
N VAL A 265 31.67 16.13 -5.34
CA VAL A 265 30.96 16.04 -4.06
C VAL A 265 31.89 16.40 -2.90
N LEU A 266 33.17 16.04 -2.95
CA LEU A 266 34.14 16.45 -1.94
C LEU A 266 34.39 17.96 -1.97
N ASN A 267 34.51 18.59 -3.15
CA ASN A 267 34.66 20.04 -3.27
C ASN A 267 33.43 20.77 -2.72
N LEU A 268 32.22 20.33 -3.08
CA LEU A 268 30.95 20.84 -2.53
C LEU A 268 30.85 20.63 -1.02
N LYS A 269 31.28 19.45 -0.53
CA LYS A 269 31.34 19.15 0.90
C LYS A 269 32.42 19.96 1.60
N VAL A 270 33.55 20.30 0.99
CA VAL A 270 34.57 21.17 1.59
C VAL A 270 34.04 22.60 1.71
N SER A 271 33.29 23.08 0.71
CA SER A 271 32.54 24.34 0.79
C SER A 271 31.42 24.31 1.85
N GLN A 272 30.93 23.13 2.26
CA GLN A 272 29.92 22.95 3.32
C GLN A 272 30.49 22.48 4.68
N ALA A 273 31.71 21.92 4.73
CA ALA A 273 32.35 21.31 5.90
C ALA A 273 33.20 22.29 6.70
N GLU A 274 33.17 23.58 6.36
CA GLU A 274 33.31 24.63 7.36
C GLU A 274 32.12 24.62 8.37
N LEU A 275 31.13 23.71 8.23
CA LEU A 275 29.92 23.67 9.08
C LEU A 275 29.43 22.32 9.63
N SER A 276 30.06 21.14 9.42
CA SER A 276 29.93 19.93 10.31
C SER A 276 30.48 18.64 9.69
N ASP A 277 31.01 17.77 10.56
CA ASP A 277 31.83 16.58 10.27
C ASP A 277 31.09 15.24 10.51
N GLY A 278 31.56 14.15 9.85
CA GLY A 278 31.25 12.75 10.20
C GLY A 278 30.98 11.77 9.04
N ARG A 279 31.87 10.78 8.82
CA ARG A 279 31.75 9.66 7.84
C ARG A 279 31.54 8.30 8.53
N PHE A 280 30.87 7.36 7.85
CA PHE A 280 30.88 5.91 8.11
C PHE A 280 31.37 5.11 6.89
N ALA A 281 31.95 3.92 7.11
CA ALA A 281 32.46 3.00 6.08
C ALA A 281 32.00 1.54 6.32
N ASP A 282 31.89 0.82 5.22
CA ASP A 282 31.27 -0.50 4.96
C ASP A 282 32.29 -1.66 4.92
N LYS A 283 31.84 -2.92 5.09
CA LYS A 283 32.60 -4.16 4.79
C LYS A 283 31.67 -5.31 4.39
N SER A 284 32.05 -6.04 3.34
CA SER A 284 31.47 -7.34 2.97
C SER A 284 32.53 -8.38 2.54
N SER A 285 32.16 -9.66 2.73
CA SER A 285 32.29 -10.81 1.81
C SER A 285 32.81 -12.11 2.46
N VAL A 286 32.09 -13.23 2.27
CA VAL A 286 32.59 -14.62 2.18
C VAL A 286 31.61 -15.47 1.35
N THR A 287 32.13 -16.37 0.50
CA THR A 287 31.44 -17.36 -0.35
C THR A 287 31.55 -18.80 0.21
N SER A 288 30.59 -19.70 -0.03
CA SER A 288 30.82 -21.16 -0.10
C SER A 288 29.74 -21.94 -0.87
N HIS A 289 30.13 -23.11 -1.40
CA HIS A 289 29.48 -23.98 -2.40
C HIS A 289 28.26 -24.80 -1.93
N SER A 290 27.38 -25.15 -2.88
CA SER A 290 26.15 -25.93 -2.74
C SER A 290 26.31 -27.41 -3.17
N PHE A 291 25.50 -28.29 -2.56
CA PHE A 291 25.19 -29.64 -3.04
C PHE A 291 23.73 -29.69 -3.50
N GLU A 292 23.46 -30.49 -4.54
CA GLU A 292 22.31 -30.42 -5.43
C GLU A 292 21.17 -31.38 -5.02
N TYR A 293 20.02 -30.86 -4.60
CA TYR A 293 18.72 -31.56 -4.58
C TYR A 293 17.63 -30.55 -4.97
N GLY A 294 16.87 -30.87 -6.03
CA GLY A 294 15.99 -29.90 -6.67
C GLY A 294 14.73 -29.53 -5.89
N VAL A 295 14.42 -28.23 -5.85
CA VAL A 295 13.23 -27.57 -5.27
C VAL A 295 11.87 -28.20 -5.63
N ASN A 296 11.80 -28.93 -6.75
CA ASN A 296 10.54 -29.42 -7.32
C ASN A 296 9.82 -30.49 -6.48
N GLN A 297 10.49 -31.14 -5.53
CA GLN A 297 9.90 -32.18 -4.68
C GLN A 297 9.53 -31.70 -3.26
N VAL A 298 9.96 -30.49 -2.89
CA VAL A 298 9.86 -29.97 -1.51
C VAL A 298 8.40 -29.82 -1.06
N GLU A 299 7.49 -29.44 -1.96
CA GLU A 299 6.08 -29.24 -1.60
C GLU A 299 5.41 -30.54 -1.15
N HIS A 300 5.63 -31.61 -1.90
CA HIS A 300 5.08 -32.94 -1.61
C HIS A 300 5.68 -33.50 -0.31
N LEU A 301 6.99 -33.30 -0.11
CA LEU A 301 7.68 -33.73 1.11
C LEU A 301 7.19 -33.00 2.36
N LEU A 302 6.94 -31.68 2.29
CA LEU A 302 6.39 -30.92 3.41
C LEU A 302 4.95 -31.34 3.73
N LYS A 303 4.11 -31.61 2.71
CA LYS A 303 2.75 -32.12 2.90
C LYS A 303 2.72 -33.49 3.60
N LEU A 304 3.58 -34.41 3.16
CA LEU A 304 3.74 -35.71 3.83
C LEU A 304 4.32 -35.57 5.24
N ALA A 305 5.23 -34.61 5.46
CA ALA A 305 5.79 -34.39 6.78
C ALA A 305 4.75 -33.90 7.79
N ASP A 306 3.81 -33.03 7.38
CA ASP A 306 2.68 -32.62 8.21
C ASP A 306 1.70 -33.77 8.46
N GLU A 307 1.36 -34.53 7.41
CA GLU A 307 0.41 -35.66 7.49
C GLU A 307 0.89 -36.78 8.41
N TYR A 308 2.19 -37.12 8.34
CA TYR A 308 2.80 -38.21 9.10
C TYR A 308 3.66 -37.73 10.28
N GLN A 309 3.64 -36.44 10.61
CA GLN A 309 4.45 -35.81 11.67
C GLN A 309 5.95 -36.14 11.60
N ALA A 310 6.49 -36.24 10.37
CA ALA A 310 7.84 -36.71 10.12
C ALA A 310 8.87 -35.56 10.18
N GLY A 311 9.28 -35.17 11.38
CA GLY A 311 10.24 -34.07 11.60
C GLY A 311 11.56 -34.19 10.81
N GLY A 312 12.07 -35.40 10.58
CA GLY A 312 13.27 -35.63 9.77
C GLY A 312 13.12 -35.25 8.29
N VAL A 313 11.89 -35.31 7.73
CA VAL A 313 11.60 -34.87 6.36
C VAL A 313 11.58 -33.33 6.29
N VAL A 314 11.09 -32.67 7.35
CA VAL A 314 11.15 -31.21 7.48
C VAL A 314 12.60 -30.74 7.49
N ASP A 315 13.49 -31.40 8.23
CA ASP A 315 14.92 -31.06 8.29
C ASP A 315 15.59 -31.10 6.91
N VAL A 316 15.23 -32.08 6.07
CA VAL A 316 15.72 -32.17 4.69
C VAL A 316 15.20 -31.01 3.84
N CYS A 317 13.90 -30.71 3.94
CA CYS A 317 13.29 -29.59 3.22
C CYS A 317 13.91 -28.25 3.63
N VAL A 318 14.19 -28.04 4.92
CA VAL A 318 14.87 -26.85 5.44
C VAL A 318 16.26 -26.70 4.84
N LYS A 319 17.05 -27.78 4.80
CA LYS A 319 18.39 -27.74 4.21
C LYS A 319 18.35 -27.39 2.73
N ILE A 320 17.45 -28.02 1.97
CA ILE A 320 17.26 -27.72 0.54
C ILE A 320 16.92 -26.24 0.38
N LEU A 321 15.85 -25.77 1.04
CA LEU A 321 15.40 -24.39 0.94
C LEU A 321 16.45 -23.37 1.41
N LYS A 322 17.31 -23.69 2.39
CA LYS A 322 18.44 -22.83 2.78
C LYS A 322 19.55 -22.81 1.74
N SER A 323 19.88 -23.95 1.15
CA SER A 323 20.97 -24.09 0.17
C SER A 323 20.66 -23.51 -1.20
N GLU A 324 19.38 -23.42 -1.57
CA GLU A 324 18.95 -22.86 -2.85
C GLU A 324 19.33 -21.39 -3.00
N PRO A 325 19.93 -20.95 -4.11
CA PRO A 325 20.23 -19.55 -4.33
C PRO A 325 18.93 -18.75 -4.44
N LYS A 326 18.78 -17.67 -3.66
CA LYS A 326 17.59 -16.81 -3.74
C LYS A 326 17.82 -15.76 -4.80
N SER A 327 16.95 -15.76 -5.80
CA SER A 327 16.98 -14.86 -6.94
C SER A 327 15.57 -14.36 -7.23
N ARG A 328 15.44 -13.37 -8.13
CA ARG A 328 14.13 -12.85 -8.52
C ARG A 328 13.23 -13.93 -9.13
N ASP A 329 13.81 -14.87 -9.87
CA ASP A 329 13.06 -15.87 -10.63
C ASP A 329 12.49 -17.00 -9.76
N ASN A 330 13.11 -17.28 -8.61
CA ASN A 330 12.70 -18.38 -7.74
C ASN A 330 12.21 -17.94 -6.34
N ALA A 331 12.32 -16.67 -5.97
CA ALA A 331 11.90 -16.17 -4.65
C ALA A 331 10.42 -16.46 -4.35
N VAL A 332 9.51 -16.30 -5.32
CA VAL A 332 8.08 -16.58 -5.14
C VAL A 332 7.84 -18.05 -4.83
N LYS A 333 8.53 -18.94 -5.56
CA LYS A 333 8.43 -20.39 -5.38
C LYS A 333 9.04 -20.84 -4.06
N ILE A 334 10.22 -20.33 -3.69
CA ILE A 334 10.87 -20.63 -2.42
C ILE A 334 9.98 -20.14 -1.26
N LEU A 335 9.40 -18.95 -1.37
CA LEU A 335 8.49 -18.40 -0.36
C LEU A 335 7.21 -19.24 -0.23
N HIS A 336 6.62 -19.66 -1.36
CA HIS A 336 5.48 -20.57 -1.37
C HIS A 336 5.81 -21.85 -0.61
N LEU A 337 6.93 -22.50 -0.95
CA LEU A 337 7.34 -23.76 -0.31
C LEU A 337 7.60 -23.59 1.18
N ALA A 338 8.37 -22.57 1.56
CA ALA A 338 8.70 -22.25 2.95
C ALA A 338 7.48 -21.84 3.80
N SER A 339 6.30 -21.72 3.19
CA SER A 339 5.06 -21.31 3.84
C SER A 339 3.86 -22.18 3.46
N SER A 340 4.08 -23.28 2.74
CA SER A 340 3.01 -24.11 2.14
C SER A 340 2.31 -25.01 3.16
N THR A 341 2.92 -25.23 4.33
CA THR A 341 2.37 -26.08 5.40
C THR A 341 2.50 -25.41 6.76
N ALA A 342 1.72 -25.89 7.75
CA ALA A 342 1.72 -25.31 9.08
C ALA A 342 3.09 -25.49 9.77
N THR A 343 3.70 -26.66 9.62
CA THR A 343 5.04 -26.91 10.15
C THR A 343 6.08 -26.00 9.51
N ALA A 344 6.03 -25.80 8.18
CA ALA A 344 6.96 -24.90 7.50
C ALA A 344 6.79 -23.44 7.96
N ARG A 345 5.55 -23.00 8.22
CA ARG A 345 5.28 -21.64 8.74
C ARG A 345 5.80 -21.45 10.16
N ALA A 346 5.68 -22.46 11.01
CA ALA A 346 6.11 -22.42 12.41
C ALA A 346 7.62 -22.64 12.59
N ASP A 347 8.31 -23.24 11.61
CA ASP A 347 9.75 -23.51 11.70
C ASP A 347 10.56 -22.20 11.65
N GLU A 348 11.21 -21.86 12.77
CA GLU A 348 12.07 -20.68 12.89
C GLU A 348 13.26 -20.72 11.93
N ARG A 349 13.74 -21.89 11.53
CA ARG A 349 14.88 -22.01 10.61
C ARG A 349 14.50 -21.57 9.20
N LEU A 350 13.23 -21.64 8.84
CA LEU A 350 12.71 -21.11 7.57
C LEU A 350 12.34 -19.63 7.64
N PHE A 351 12.38 -19.00 8.82
CA PHE A 351 12.13 -17.57 8.96
C PHE A 351 13.10 -16.74 8.11
N GLU A 352 14.40 -16.99 8.22
CA GLU A 352 15.43 -16.28 7.44
C GLU A 352 15.25 -16.49 5.93
N VAL A 353 14.88 -17.70 5.51
CA VAL A 353 14.62 -18.00 4.10
C VAL A 353 13.45 -17.17 3.58
N ARG A 354 12.36 -17.08 4.36
CA ARG A 354 11.19 -16.27 4.01
C ARG A 354 11.54 -14.78 3.97
N GLU A 355 12.27 -14.27 4.96
CA GLU A 355 12.71 -12.86 4.97
C GLU A 355 13.60 -12.53 3.76
N GLN A 356 14.55 -13.39 3.40
CA GLN A 356 15.35 -13.20 2.17
C GLN A 356 14.46 -13.14 0.91
N CYS A 357 13.42 -13.97 0.82
CA CYS A 357 12.49 -13.92 -0.30
C CYS A 357 11.65 -12.64 -0.29
N TYR A 358 11.14 -12.21 0.87
CA TYR A 358 10.41 -10.93 0.99
C TYR A 358 11.27 -9.74 0.56
N GLU A 359 12.55 -9.74 0.95
CA GLU A 359 13.51 -8.69 0.60
C GLU A 359 13.83 -8.65 -0.90
N LEU A 360 13.75 -9.77 -1.61
CA LEU A 360 13.85 -9.79 -3.08
C LEU A 360 12.53 -9.34 -3.75
N MET A 361 11.40 -9.80 -3.20
CA MET A 361 10.07 -9.54 -3.78
C MET A 361 9.62 -8.09 -3.65
N LYS A 362 10.05 -7.38 -2.60
CA LYS A 362 9.78 -5.93 -2.49
C LYS A 362 10.37 -5.14 -3.66
N ASP A 363 11.40 -5.66 -4.33
CA ASP A 363 12.09 -5.00 -5.45
C ASP A 363 11.64 -5.46 -6.83
N MET A 364 10.71 -6.41 -6.93
CA MET A 364 10.18 -6.90 -8.21
C MET A 364 9.31 -5.87 -8.93
N GLU A 365 8.91 -6.04 -10.19
CA GLU A 365 7.75 -5.30 -10.73
C GLU A 365 6.44 -5.94 -10.23
N LEU A 366 5.34 -5.16 -10.12
CA LEU A 366 4.11 -5.69 -9.53
C LEU A 366 3.44 -6.71 -10.47
N THR A 367 3.60 -6.51 -11.78
CA THR A 367 3.16 -7.43 -12.83
C THR A 367 3.86 -8.79 -12.70
N GLU A 368 5.19 -8.79 -12.54
CA GLU A 368 6.01 -10.00 -12.32
C GLU A 368 5.60 -10.75 -11.04
N SER A 369 5.33 -10.04 -9.96
CA SER A 369 4.95 -10.65 -8.69
C SER A 369 3.50 -11.12 -8.66
N TYR A 370 2.59 -10.47 -9.40
CA TYR A 370 1.17 -10.82 -9.44
C TYR A 370 0.89 -12.12 -10.20
N GLU A 371 1.53 -12.33 -11.35
CA GLU A 371 1.36 -13.57 -12.13
C GLU A 371 1.85 -14.80 -11.35
N ASN A 372 2.96 -14.64 -10.63
CA ASN A 372 3.56 -15.69 -9.81
C ASN A 372 2.92 -15.80 -8.41
N GLY A 373 2.31 -14.73 -7.90
CA GLY A 373 1.74 -14.63 -6.54
C GLY A 373 0.36 -15.27 -6.38
N LYS A 374 -0.31 -15.65 -7.48
CA LYS A 374 -1.63 -16.33 -7.43
C LYS A 374 -1.61 -17.64 -6.62
N SER A 375 -0.45 -18.30 -6.52
CA SER A 375 -0.29 -19.53 -5.74
C SER A 375 0.00 -19.29 -4.25
N LEU A 376 0.31 -18.05 -3.85
CA LEU A 376 0.63 -17.75 -2.45
C LEU A 376 -0.64 -17.65 -1.60
N GLU A 377 -0.51 -18.09 -0.34
CA GLU A 377 -1.58 -17.90 0.64
C GLU A 377 -1.81 -16.42 0.95
N LYS A 378 -3.00 -16.12 1.46
CA LYS A 378 -3.51 -14.76 1.73
C LYS A 378 -2.48 -13.89 2.46
N GLU A 379 -2.10 -14.34 3.65
CA GLU A 379 -1.29 -13.57 4.60
C GLU A 379 0.12 -13.31 4.06
N ILE A 380 0.63 -14.24 3.25
CA ILE A 380 1.94 -14.14 2.62
C ILE A 380 1.89 -13.07 1.53
N TRP A 381 0.89 -13.13 0.64
CA TRP A 381 0.73 -12.15 -0.43
C TRP A 381 0.47 -10.75 0.11
N GLU A 382 -0.37 -10.63 1.14
CA GLU A 382 -0.59 -9.35 1.83
C GLU A 382 0.71 -8.80 2.43
N ARG A 383 1.54 -9.65 3.06
CA ARG A 383 2.85 -9.24 3.59
C ARG A 383 3.80 -8.76 2.49
N VAL A 384 3.83 -9.41 1.33
CA VAL A 384 4.60 -8.97 0.17
C VAL A 384 4.17 -7.56 -0.25
N LEU A 385 2.87 -7.34 -0.43
CA LEU A 385 2.34 -6.05 -0.86
C LEU A 385 2.60 -4.95 0.17
N VAL A 386 2.45 -5.25 1.46
CA VAL A 386 2.71 -4.32 2.56
C VAL A 386 4.18 -3.91 2.63
N LYS A 387 5.12 -4.86 2.64
CA LYS A 387 6.56 -4.55 2.67
C LYS A 387 6.97 -3.69 1.47
N ARG A 388 6.38 -3.95 0.31
CA ARG A 388 6.62 -3.18 -0.92
C ARG A 388 6.11 -1.73 -0.82
N ILE A 389 4.91 -1.52 -0.29
CA ILE A 389 4.36 -0.19 0.01
C ILE A 389 5.26 0.56 0.98
N GLN A 390 5.65 -0.07 2.09
CA GLN A 390 6.51 0.55 3.11
C GLN A 390 7.84 1.03 2.53
N ARG A 391 8.48 0.20 1.68
CA ARG A 391 9.69 0.58 0.96
C ARG A 391 9.46 1.80 0.05
N LEU A 392 8.41 1.77 -0.77
CA LEU A 392 8.11 2.85 -1.71
C LEU A 392 7.76 4.16 -0.98
N GLU A 393 6.95 4.10 0.07
CA GLU A 393 6.65 5.27 0.91
C GLU A 393 7.91 5.83 1.57
N THR A 394 8.79 4.96 2.08
CA THR A 394 10.06 5.38 2.68
C THR A 394 10.95 6.07 1.65
N PHE A 395 11.07 5.49 0.45
CA PHE A 395 11.81 6.10 -0.66
C PHE A 395 11.25 7.48 -1.01
N VAL A 396 9.92 7.61 -1.16
CA VAL A 396 9.29 8.90 -1.45
C VAL A 396 9.55 9.90 -0.32
N ARG A 397 9.40 9.50 0.94
CA ARG A 397 9.63 10.36 2.11
C ARG A 397 11.08 10.86 2.19
N GLU A 398 12.05 10.06 1.78
CA GLU A 398 13.47 10.43 1.82
C GLU A 398 13.91 11.25 0.60
N ILE A 399 13.47 10.87 -0.61
CA ILE A 399 13.92 11.49 -1.86
C ILE A 399 13.17 12.77 -2.17
N TYR A 400 11.88 12.85 -1.84
CA TYR A 400 11.06 13.99 -2.20
C TYR A 400 11.55 15.32 -1.61
N PRO A 401 11.91 15.42 -0.32
CA PRO A 401 12.51 16.66 0.22
C PRO A 401 13.81 17.04 -0.48
N GLN A 402 14.68 16.07 -0.75
CA GLN A 402 15.94 16.30 -1.46
C GLN A 402 15.71 16.83 -2.88
N PHE A 403 14.71 16.30 -3.58
CA PHE A 403 14.32 16.81 -4.89
C PHE A 403 13.79 18.25 -4.80
N VAL A 404 12.91 18.54 -3.83
CA VAL A 404 12.36 19.89 -3.63
C VAL A 404 13.46 20.89 -3.32
N ASP A 405 14.36 20.57 -2.37
CA ASP A 405 15.50 21.41 -2.01
C ASP A 405 16.41 21.68 -3.22
N PHE A 406 16.60 20.66 -4.05
CA PHE A 406 17.43 20.75 -5.24
C PHE A 406 16.80 21.61 -6.35
N VAL A 407 15.48 21.54 -6.52
CA VAL A 407 14.74 22.48 -7.38
C VAL A 407 14.87 23.91 -6.82
N GLU A 408 14.65 24.11 -5.52
CA GLU A 408 14.73 25.43 -4.88
C GLU A 408 16.12 26.05 -5.02
N PHE A 409 17.17 25.24 -4.89
CA PHE A 409 18.55 25.66 -5.14
C PHE A 409 18.72 26.09 -6.60
N SER A 410 18.29 25.26 -7.55
CA SER A 410 18.38 25.54 -8.99
C SER A 410 17.63 26.83 -9.38
N LEU A 411 16.45 27.06 -8.79
CA LEU A 411 15.67 28.28 -8.96
C LEU A 411 16.41 29.50 -8.39
N SER A 412 17.01 29.36 -7.20
CA SER A 412 17.71 30.46 -6.52
C SER A 412 19.01 30.86 -7.23
N GLU A 413 19.72 29.91 -7.85
CA GLU A 413 20.89 30.22 -8.71
C GLU A 413 20.45 30.89 -10.02
N SER A 414 19.40 30.37 -10.67
CA SER A 414 18.89 30.95 -11.92
C SER A 414 18.33 32.38 -11.76
N LEU A 415 17.87 32.74 -10.56
CA LEU A 415 17.39 34.09 -10.23
C LEU A 415 18.51 35.07 -9.81
N ARG A 416 19.72 34.57 -9.50
CA ARG A 416 20.89 35.42 -9.24
C ARG A 416 21.45 36.03 -10.52
N ASP A 417 21.32 35.32 -11.64
CA ASP A 417 21.53 35.89 -12.96
C ASP A 417 20.29 36.72 -13.36
N LYS A 418 20.27 37.99 -12.92
CA LYS A 418 19.14 38.94 -13.03
C LYS A 418 18.65 39.21 -14.47
N THR A 419 19.25 38.58 -15.48
CA THR A 419 18.99 38.81 -16.89
C THR A 419 17.90 37.89 -17.48
N ILE A 420 17.44 36.86 -16.75
CA ILE A 420 16.66 35.77 -17.36
C ILE A 420 15.20 35.66 -16.86
N ILE A 421 14.90 35.94 -15.58
CA ILE A 421 13.53 35.78 -14.99
C ILE A 421 13.30 36.79 -13.85
N SER A 422 12.13 37.45 -13.83
CA SER A 422 11.72 38.28 -12.70
C SER A 422 11.19 37.43 -11.53
N PRO A 423 11.78 37.53 -10.32
CA PRO A 423 11.31 36.77 -9.16
C PRO A 423 9.90 37.17 -8.72
N CYS A 424 9.13 36.21 -8.18
CA CYS A 424 7.79 36.52 -7.67
C CYS A 424 7.88 37.48 -6.46
N PRO A 425 7.26 38.67 -6.52
CA PRO A 425 7.44 39.71 -5.50
C PRO A 425 6.82 39.35 -4.14
N ARG A 426 5.95 38.33 -4.10
CA ARG A 426 5.30 37.86 -2.86
C ARG A 426 6.10 36.80 -2.11
N HIS A 427 6.90 35.99 -2.81
CA HIS A 427 7.52 34.80 -2.23
C HIS A 427 9.04 34.70 -2.44
N PHE A 428 9.65 35.75 -3.00
CA PHE A 428 11.10 35.88 -3.11
C PHE A 428 11.57 37.20 -2.51
N SER A 429 12.62 37.14 -1.70
CA SER A 429 13.32 38.30 -1.16
C SER A 429 14.82 38.08 -1.30
N ASN A 430 15.54 39.06 -1.86
CA ASN A 430 16.98 38.96 -2.15
C ASN A 430 17.38 37.69 -2.92
N GLY A 431 16.54 37.24 -3.87
CA GLY A 431 16.79 36.03 -4.68
C GLY A 431 16.55 34.70 -3.96
N LYS A 432 16.08 34.71 -2.70
CA LYS A 432 15.73 33.51 -1.94
C LYS A 432 14.23 33.37 -1.76
N ALA A 433 13.73 32.14 -1.83
CA ALA A 433 12.36 31.80 -1.49
C ALA A 433 12.12 32.00 0.02
N ILE A 434 10.98 32.58 0.40
CA ILE A 434 10.57 32.74 1.81
C ILE A 434 9.56 31.68 2.27
N GLU A 435 9.11 30.81 1.37
CA GLU A 435 8.11 29.78 1.64
C GLU A 435 8.38 28.53 0.79
N HIS A 436 7.94 27.37 1.28
CA HIS A 436 8.12 26.08 0.62
C HIS A 436 7.48 26.02 -0.78
N LEU A 437 8.21 25.46 -1.75
CA LEU A 437 7.81 25.32 -3.15
C LEU A 437 6.35 24.91 -3.35
N LEU A 438 5.90 23.86 -2.68
CA LEU A 438 4.57 23.30 -2.91
C LEU A 438 3.44 24.26 -2.54
N LYS A 439 3.61 24.99 -1.44
CA LYS A 439 2.61 25.94 -0.97
C LYS A 439 2.52 27.12 -1.93
N ARG A 440 3.67 27.62 -2.39
CA ARG A 440 3.74 28.65 -3.43
C ARG A 440 3.11 28.20 -4.74
N MET A 441 3.30 26.94 -5.13
CA MET A 441 2.74 26.39 -6.36
C MET A 441 1.22 26.22 -6.31
N LYS A 442 0.68 25.87 -5.15
CA LYS A 442 -0.75 25.74 -4.94
C LYS A 442 -1.47 27.09 -4.92
N ASP A 443 -0.87 28.08 -4.28
CA ASP A 443 -1.57 29.31 -3.89
C ASP A 443 -1.10 30.56 -4.66
N CYS A 444 -0.07 30.46 -5.52
CA CYS A 444 0.50 31.61 -6.23
C CYS A 444 0.69 31.39 -7.75
N PRO A 445 -0.22 31.94 -8.58
CA PRO A 445 -0.06 31.94 -10.04
C PRO A 445 1.24 32.62 -10.52
N GLY A 446 1.74 33.62 -9.77
CA GLY A 446 2.99 34.30 -10.08
C GLY A 446 4.22 33.39 -9.95
N CYS A 447 4.26 32.51 -8.93
CA CYS A 447 5.31 31.50 -8.82
C CYS A 447 5.20 30.46 -9.94
N TRP A 448 3.98 30.09 -10.34
CA TRP A 448 3.73 29.14 -11.44
C TRP A 448 4.25 29.67 -12.79
N GLN A 449 3.98 30.93 -13.10
CA GLN A 449 4.48 31.57 -14.32
C GLN A 449 6.00 31.71 -14.32
N MET A 450 6.61 32.01 -13.17
CA MET A 450 8.05 32.09 -13.02
C MET A 450 8.75 30.76 -13.33
N ILE A 451 8.22 29.64 -12.81
CA ILE A 451 8.75 28.30 -13.09
C ILE A 451 8.52 27.90 -14.55
N LYS A 452 7.36 28.22 -15.13
CA LYS A 452 7.12 28.00 -16.57
C LYS A 452 8.11 28.74 -17.44
N GLN A 453 8.42 29.99 -17.11
CA GLN A 453 9.40 30.80 -17.85
C GLN A 453 10.81 30.22 -17.72
N LEU A 454 11.19 29.71 -16.54
CA LEU A 454 12.47 29.01 -16.34
C LEU A 454 12.57 27.78 -17.23
N ILE A 455 11.55 26.93 -17.20
CA ILE A 455 11.49 25.72 -18.02
C ILE A 455 11.58 26.10 -19.50
N PHE A 456 10.83 27.11 -19.94
CA PHE A 456 10.87 27.59 -21.32
C PHE A 456 12.26 28.07 -21.74
N ASN A 457 12.94 28.84 -20.90
CA ASN A 457 14.29 29.34 -21.18
C ASN A 457 15.34 28.20 -21.23
N LEU A 458 15.23 27.22 -20.33
CA LEU A 458 16.06 26.01 -20.33
C LEU A 458 15.83 25.16 -21.60
N LYS A 459 14.58 25.04 -22.08
CA LYS A 459 14.24 24.38 -23.35
C LYS A 459 14.87 25.09 -24.55
N LYS A 460 14.78 26.42 -24.58
CA LYS A 460 15.29 27.26 -25.68
C LYS A 460 16.82 27.22 -25.79
N SER A 461 17.52 27.20 -24.66
CA SER A 461 18.97 27.00 -24.58
C SER A 461 19.43 25.67 -25.21
N LYS A 462 18.64 24.59 -25.03
CA LYS A 462 18.91 23.30 -25.69
C LYS A 462 18.57 23.28 -27.19
N GLN A 463 17.46 23.91 -27.61
CA GLN A 463 17.04 23.92 -29.03
C GLN A 463 17.94 24.75 -29.95
N SER A 464 18.51 25.87 -29.49
CA SER A 464 19.47 26.66 -30.28
C SER A 464 20.79 25.93 -30.57
N GLN A 465 21.03 24.77 -29.93
CA GLN A 465 22.21 23.93 -30.14
C GLN A 465 21.98 22.78 -31.15
N GLN A 466 20.75 22.55 -31.63
CA GLN A 466 20.46 21.55 -32.69
C GLN A 466 20.63 22.11 -34.12
N SER A 467 20.60 23.42 -34.33
CA SER A 467 20.62 24.03 -35.67
C SER A 467 22.00 24.12 -36.35
N PHE A 468 23.07 23.61 -35.73
CA PHE A 468 24.43 23.63 -36.31
C PHE A 468 24.91 22.28 -36.90
N GLN A 469 24.04 21.27 -37.01
CA GLN A 469 24.33 20.04 -37.75
C GLN A 469 23.65 20.02 -39.12
N SER A 470 24.18 20.79 -40.06
CA SER A 470 23.87 20.59 -41.48
C SER A 470 25.04 20.97 -42.39
N PHE A 471 26.24 20.41 -42.17
CA PHE A 471 27.22 20.30 -43.25
C PHE A 471 28.12 19.08 -43.03
N GLY A 472 28.13 18.17 -44.02
CA GLY A 472 29.11 17.11 -44.14
C GLY A 472 28.54 15.71 -44.39
N ALA A 473 27.89 15.51 -45.53
CA ALA A 473 27.66 14.17 -46.07
C ALA A 473 28.96 13.63 -46.70
N SER A 474 29.35 12.39 -46.37
CA SER A 474 30.02 11.51 -47.33
C SER A 474 29.80 10.05 -46.96
N ALA A 475 29.44 9.27 -47.97
CA ALA A 475 29.06 7.87 -47.92
C ALA A 475 30.27 6.92 -47.96
N GLY A 476 30.11 5.71 -47.43
CA GLY A 476 31.04 4.60 -47.60
C GLY A 476 30.57 3.32 -46.90
N ASN A 477 29.92 2.43 -47.66
CA ASN A 477 29.46 1.10 -47.26
C ASN A 477 30.57 0.18 -46.74
N LEU A 478 30.22 -0.81 -45.89
CA LEU A 478 30.52 -2.24 -46.11
C LEU A 478 29.79 -3.12 -45.07
N PHE A 479 28.94 -4.03 -45.57
CA PHE A 479 28.26 -5.09 -44.83
C PHE A 479 29.25 -6.16 -44.33
N GLY A 480 28.98 -6.71 -43.14
CA GLY A 480 29.58 -7.95 -42.62
C GLY A 480 28.81 -8.44 -41.40
N ALA A 481 27.96 -9.45 -41.60
CA ALA A 481 27.00 -9.97 -40.63
C ALA A 481 27.65 -10.74 -39.45
N CYS A 482 27.06 -10.60 -38.25
CA CYS A 482 27.00 -11.66 -37.25
C CYS A 482 25.83 -11.39 -36.27
N SER A 483 24.90 -12.34 -36.20
CA SER A 483 23.69 -12.31 -35.37
C SER A 483 23.93 -12.93 -33.99
N VAL A 484 23.66 -12.21 -32.89
CA VAL A 484 23.19 -12.78 -31.60
C VAL A 484 22.33 -11.74 -30.87
N SER A 485 21.11 -12.14 -30.52
CA SER A 485 20.07 -11.41 -29.81
C SER A 485 20.36 -11.18 -28.33
N ALA A 486 20.26 -9.92 -27.86
CA ALA A 486 19.63 -9.49 -26.60
C ALA A 486 19.99 -8.01 -26.31
N PHE A 487 18.98 -7.17 -26.05
CA PHE A 487 19.07 -5.75 -25.66
C PHE A 487 19.72 -4.80 -26.67
N GLU A 488 19.03 -4.55 -27.79
CA GLU A 488 19.14 -3.28 -28.50
C GLU A 488 17.96 -2.40 -28.07
N SER A 489 18.17 -1.57 -27.04
CA SER A 489 17.33 -0.38 -26.85
C SER A 489 17.74 0.61 -27.94
N ASP A 490 16.78 1.00 -28.77
CA ASP A 490 16.95 1.89 -29.91
C ASP A 490 17.61 3.22 -29.44
N PRO A 491 18.77 3.64 -29.98
CA PRO A 491 19.42 4.90 -29.62
C PRO A 491 18.51 6.13 -29.78
N LEU A 492 17.50 6.05 -30.65
CA LEU A 492 16.48 7.07 -30.85
C LEU A 492 15.45 7.14 -29.69
N GLU A 493 15.23 6.05 -28.96
CA GLU A 493 14.43 6.08 -27.72
C GLU A 493 15.20 6.75 -26.58
N ASP A 494 16.51 6.53 -26.46
CA ASP A 494 17.36 7.22 -25.47
C ASP A 494 17.45 8.73 -25.75
N GLU A 495 17.43 9.14 -27.03
CA GLU A 495 17.40 10.55 -27.43
C GLU A 495 16.05 11.23 -27.15
N LYS A 496 14.94 10.51 -27.33
CA LYS A 496 13.60 10.94 -26.86
C LYS A 496 13.48 10.95 -25.33
N THR A 497 14.17 10.04 -24.65
CA THR A 497 14.21 9.98 -23.17
C THR A 497 14.98 11.17 -22.59
N MET A 498 16.01 11.65 -23.29
CA MET A 498 16.69 12.93 -22.98
C MET A 498 15.87 14.19 -23.29
N MET A 499 14.81 14.08 -24.11
CA MET A 499 13.90 15.17 -24.48
C MET A 499 12.75 15.39 -23.48
N VAL A 500 12.63 14.58 -22.43
CA VAL A 500 11.67 14.84 -21.35
C VAL A 500 12.26 15.88 -20.40
N ILE A 501 12.20 17.13 -20.84
CA ILE A 501 12.34 18.28 -19.96
C ILE A 501 11.23 18.22 -18.92
N LEU A 502 11.61 18.15 -17.63
CA LEU A 502 10.85 18.51 -16.43
C LEU A 502 9.37 18.83 -16.74
N ASP A 503 8.51 17.82 -16.71
CA ASP A 503 7.07 18.07 -16.66
C ASP A 503 6.72 18.43 -15.22
N PHE A 504 7.11 19.64 -14.85
CA PHE A 504 6.93 20.18 -13.51
C PHE A 504 5.45 20.25 -13.14
N GLU A 505 4.55 20.40 -14.13
CA GLU A 505 3.11 20.31 -13.89
C GLU A 505 2.71 18.89 -13.49
N LYS A 506 3.28 17.85 -14.12
CA LYS A 506 3.08 16.44 -13.72
C LYS A 506 3.69 16.13 -12.36
N ILE A 507 4.87 16.64 -12.02
CA ILE A 507 5.47 16.44 -10.68
C ILE A 507 4.64 17.11 -9.58
N MET A 508 4.07 18.28 -9.86
CA MET A 508 3.30 19.07 -8.89
C MET A 508 1.84 18.62 -8.74
N ARG A 509 1.30 17.88 -9.73
CA ARG A 509 -0.08 17.34 -9.70
C ARG A 509 -0.20 16.01 -8.98
N VAL A 510 0.89 15.25 -8.88
CA VAL A 510 0.94 13.92 -8.26
C VAL A 510 1.42 14.03 -6.82
#